data_AF-A0A497CPB2-F1
#
_entry.id   AF-A0A497CPB2-F1
#
_cell.length_a   1.000
_cell.length_b   1.000
_cell.length_c   1.000
_cell.angle_alpha   90.00
_cell.angle_beta   90.00
_cell.angle_gamma   90.00
#
_symmetry.space_group_name_H-M   'P 1'
#
loop_
_entity.id
_entity.type
_entity.pdbx_description
1 polymer ?
#
loop_
_entity_poly.entity_id
_entity_poly.type
_entity_poly.pdbx_seq_one_letter_code
_entity_poly.pdbx_strand_id
1 'polypeptide(L)'
;MITLVLMLITTACGKDGNEGKNFLQISWDPYVDAYWDDNSDTPDTIIMKKFYRVYTGIYHFEYICHDMLGNPFGFEGTYEIIISKGSEGKFLSSGKDGENKYNSLYLSRDGHDFFRKSTEIKSYQTRSNSVPYNSSLKKTYVGKLESDTSCINGFMIVINSQKFLLKVLNQ
;
A
#
# COMPACT_ATOMS: atom_id res chain seq x y z
N MET A 1 -14.56 -47.48 -30.33
CA MET A 1 -13.96 -47.63 -28.99
C MET A 1 -12.70 -46.78 -28.77
N ILE A 2 -11.82 -46.63 -29.77
CA ILE A 2 -10.60 -45.79 -29.66
C ILE A 2 -10.90 -44.29 -29.46
N THR A 3 -12.00 -43.78 -30.01
CA THR A 3 -12.43 -42.38 -29.88
C THR A 3 -12.88 -41.97 -28.47
N LEU A 4 -13.37 -42.91 -27.65
CA LEU A 4 -13.84 -42.61 -26.29
C LEU A 4 -12.66 -42.45 -25.30
N VAL A 5 -11.58 -43.19 -25.53
CA VAL A 5 -10.37 -43.19 -24.69
C VAL A 5 -9.56 -41.90 -24.88
N LEU A 6 -9.50 -41.36 -26.10
CA LEU A 6 -8.83 -40.08 -26.36
C LEU A 6 -9.54 -38.91 -25.68
N MET A 7 -10.88 -38.93 -25.61
CA MET A 7 -11.68 -37.88 -24.96
C MET A 7 -11.48 -37.88 -23.42
N LEU A 8 -11.38 -39.07 -22.80
CA LEU A 8 -11.07 -39.22 -21.37
C LEU A 8 -9.66 -38.75 -20.98
N ILE A 9 -8.68 -38.88 -21.88
CA ILE A 9 -7.30 -38.41 -21.64
C ILE A 9 -7.23 -36.88 -21.66
N THR A 10 -8.05 -36.20 -22.47
CA THR A 10 -8.09 -34.72 -22.48
C THR A 10 -8.72 -34.11 -21.23
N THR A 11 -9.60 -34.83 -20.54
CA THR A 11 -10.20 -34.38 -19.26
C THR A 11 -9.36 -34.71 -18.03
N ALA A 12 -8.30 -35.53 -18.19
CA ALA A 12 -7.48 -35.98 -17.08
C ALA A 12 -6.32 -35.03 -16.75
N CYS A 13 -6.14 -33.93 -17.49
CA CYS A 13 -5.21 -32.87 -17.08
C CYS A 13 -5.88 -31.98 -16.04
N GLY A 14 -5.34 -31.93 -14.83
CA GLY A 14 -5.81 -31.00 -13.80
C GLY A 14 -5.59 -29.55 -14.24
N LYS A 15 -6.44 -28.65 -13.76
CA LYS A 15 -6.33 -27.21 -14.08
C LYS A 15 -5.16 -26.60 -13.32
N ASP A 16 -4.45 -25.65 -13.92
CA ASP A 16 -3.49 -24.81 -13.21
C ASP A 16 -4.15 -24.00 -12.10
N GLY A 17 -3.40 -23.79 -11.02
CA GLY A 17 -3.82 -22.91 -9.93
C GLY A 17 -3.84 -21.45 -10.40
N ASN A 18 -4.80 -20.68 -9.90
CA ASN A 18 -4.88 -19.25 -10.17
C ASN A 18 -3.73 -18.50 -9.48
N GLU A 19 -3.33 -17.36 -10.03
CA GLU A 19 -2.39 -16.48 -9.36
C GLU A 19 -2.99 -15.81 -8.12
N GLY A 20 -2.16 -15.65 -7.09
CA GLY A 20 -2.51 -14.90 -5.89
C GLY A 20 -2.63 -13.40 -6.17
N LYS A 21 -3.44 -12.71 -5.37
CA LYS A 21 -3.64 -11.25 -5.46
C LYS A 21 -2.76 -10.53 -4.44
N ASN A 22 -2.17 -9.41 -4.83
CA ASN A 22 -1.49 -8.51 -3.89
C ASN A 22 -2.37 -7.33 -3.51
N PHE A 23 -2.23 -6.92 -2.26
CA PHE A 23 -2.86 -5.75 -1.71
C PHE A 23 -1.83 -4.89 -0.97
N LEU A 24 -1.95 -3.57 -1.09
CA LEU A 24 -1.11 -2.59 -0.43
C LEU A 24 -1.97 -1.68 0.44
N GLN A 25 -1.61 -1.56 1.71
CA GLN A 25 -2.10 -0.54 2.61
C GLN A 25 -1.02 0.53 2.76
N ILE A 26 -1.42 1.80 2.70
CA ILE A 26 -0.54 2.93 2.99
C ILE A 26 -1.08 3.62 4.25
N SER A 27 -0.20 3.86 5.20
CA SER A 27 -0.49 4.51 6.47
C SER A 27 0.65 5.44 6.85
N TRP A 28 0.34 6.46 7.65
CA TRP A 28 1.31 7.46 8.06
C TRP A 28 1.04 7.96 9.47
N ASP A 29 2.07 8.53 10.10
CA ASP A 29 1.94 9.28 11.34
C ASP A 29 1.39 10.71 11.11
N PRO A 30 1.03 11.46 12.17
CA PRO A 30 0.51 12.82 12.03
C PRO A 30 1.49 13.86 11.48
N TYR A 31 2.79 13.54 11.35
CA TYR A 31 3.82 14.47 10.90
C TYR A 31 4.05 14.40 9.39
N VAL A 32 3.39 13.48 8.67
CA VAL A 32 3.42 13.38 7.21
C VAL A 32 2.43 14.37 6.59
N ASP A 33 2.96 15.30 5.80
CA ASP A 33 2.18 16.37 5.15
C ASP A 33 1.76 16.03 3.72
N ALA A 34 2.60 15.27 3.02
CA ALA A 34 2.36 14.89 1.64
C ALA A 34 3.05 13.57 1.32
N TYR A 35 2.44 12.78 0.44
CA TYR A 35 3.03 11.60 -0.16
C TYR A 35 2.73 11.60 -1.67
N TRP A 36 3.55 10.86 -2.39
CA TRP A 36 3.38 10.56 -3.79
C TRP A 36 3.99 9.20 -4.06
N ASP A 37 3.38 8.44 -4.95
CA ASP A 37 3.96 7.24 -5.52
C ASP A 37 3.67 7.17 -7.02
N ASP A 38 4.49 6.43 -7.75
CA ASP A 38 4.30 6.14 -9.18
C ASP A 38 3.43 4.89 -9.42
N ASN A 39 2.80 4.35 -8.37
CA ASN A 39 1.95 3.18 -8.50
C ASN A 39 0.57 3.58 -9.01
N SER A 40 0.33 3.34 -10.30
CA SER A 40 -0.96 3.61 -10.93
C SER A 40 -2.15 2.81 -10.37
N ASP A 41 -1.89 1.75 -9.59
CA ASP A 41 -2.94 0.97 -8.93
C ASP A 41 -3.40 1.56 -7.59
N THR A 42 -2.61 2.45 -6.98
CA THR A 42 -3.03 3.17 -5.78
C THR A 42 -3.80 4.43 -6.19
N PRO A 43 -4.98 4.68 -5.61
CA PRO A 43 -5.79 5.81 -6.00
C PRO A 43 -5.12 7.13 -5.61
N ASP A 44 -5.46 8.20 -6.34
CA ASP A 44 -4.99 9.55 -6.03
C ASP A 44 -5.42 10.03 -4.63
N THR A 45 -6.53 9.48 -4.12
CA THR A 45 -6.98 9.72 -2.75
C THR A 45 -6.78 8.49 -1.89
N ILE A 46 -5.81 8.55 -0.98
CA ILE A 46 -5.50 7.45 -0.07
C ILE A 46 -6.29 7.60 1.22
N ILE A 47 -7.14 6.61 1.48
CA ILE A 47 -7.81 6.38 2.76
C ILE A 47 -6.87 5.55 3.65
N MET A 48 -6.55 6.06 4.84
CA MET A 48 -5.71 5.36 5.81
C MET A 48 -6.28 3.98 6.17
N LYS A 49 -5.38 3.01 6.39
CA LYS A 49 -5.70 1.63 6.81
C LYS A 49 -6.55 0.82 5.81
N LYS A 50 -6.76 1.33 4.59
CA LYS A 50 -7.44 0.62 3.50
C LYS A 50 -6.42 -0.11 2.63
N PHE A 51 -6.75 -1.34 2.26
CA PHE A 51 -6.01 -2.13 1.28
C PHE A 51 -6.49 -1.84 -0.14
N TYR A 52 -5.56 -1.55 -1.04
CA TYR A 52 -5.77 -1.39 -2.48
C TYR A 52 -5.16 -2.58 -3.21
N ARG A 53 -5.84 -3.06 -4.26
CA ARG A 53 -5.26 -4.12 -5.09
C ARG A 53 -4.13 -3.52 -5.92
N VAL A 54 -2.98 -4.19 -5.95
CA VAL A 54 -1.78 -3.75 -6.69
C VAL A 54 -1.21 -4.90 -7.51
N TYR A 55 -0.50 -4.58 -8.60
CA TYR A 55 0.15 -5.58 -9.45
C TYR A 55 1.65 -5.67 -9.22
N THR A 56 2.28 -6.66 -9.87
CA THR A 56 3.73 -6.87 -9.81
C THR A 56 4.46 -5.67 -10.42
N GLY A 57 5.46 -5.15 -9.72
CA GLY A 57 6.24 -4.01 -10.15
C GLY A 57 7.19 -3.52 -9.06
N ILE A 58 8.13 -2.67 -9.47
CA ILE A 58 8.94 -1.86 -8.56
C ILE A 58 8.40 -0.46 -8.67
N TYR A 59 8.05 0.13 -7.54
CA TYR A 59 7.42 1.44 -7.44
C TYR A 59 8.29 2.37 -6.61
N HIS A 60 8.38 3.62 -7.02
CA HIS A 60 9.04 4.70 -6.30
C HIS A 60 8.00 5.53 -5.55
N PHE A 61 8.39 6.01 -4.38
CA PHE A 61 7.56 6.90 -3.58
C PHE A 61 8.39 7.97 -2.88
N GLU A 62 7.72 9.08 -2.61
CA GLU A 62 8.26 10.23 -1.90
C GLU A 62 7.25 10.72 -0.88
N TYR A 63 7.74 11.24 0.24
CA TYR A 63 6.88 11.93 1.19
C TYR A 63 7.61 13.06 1.91
N ILE A 64 6.82 14.03 2.32
CA ILE A 64 7.26 15.22 3.05
C ILE A 64 6.69 15.11 4.46
N CYS A 65 7.55 15.34 5.43
CA CYS A 65 7.21 15.47 6.84
C CYS A 65 7.58 16.85 7.36
N HIS A 66 7.11 17.18 8.54
CA HIS A 66 7.64 18.28 9.36
C HIS A 66 8.24 17.78 10.67
N ASP A 67 9.21 18.52 11.20
CA ASP A 67 9.76 18.27 12.53
C ASP A 67 8.86 18.88 13.63
N MET A 68 9.25 18.73 14.90
CA MET A 68 8.51 19.29 16.04
C MET A 68 8.43 20.84 16.03
N LEU A 69 9.27 21.50 15.24
CA LEU A 69 9.31 22.95 15.06
C LEU A 69 8.56 23.40 13.79
N GLY A 70 7.98 22.45 13.03
CA GLY A 70 7.28 22.71 11.78
C GLY A 70 8.19 22.85 10.55
N ASN A 71 9.48 22.52 10.66
CA ASN A 71 10.38 22.59 9.51
C ASN A 71 10.16 21.38 8.59
N PRO A 72 9.91 21.58 7.28
CA PRO A 72 9.68 20.48 6.35
C PRO A 72 10.99 19.77 5.97
N PHE A 73 10.92 18.46 5.79
CA PHE A 73 11.96 17.63 5.20
C PHE A 73 11.32 16.44 4.47
N GLY A 74 12.08 15.74 3.63
CA GLY A 74 11.50 14.66 2.82
C GLY A 74 12.32 13.38 2.79
N PHE A 75 11.62 12.33 2.38
CA PHE A 75 12.14 10.99 2.19
C PHE A 75 11.71 10.47 0.82
N GLU A 76 12.55 9.59 0.30
CA GLU A 76 12.29 8.82 -0.91
C GLU A 76 12.58 7.34 -0.65
N GLY A 77 11.97 6.47 -1.42
CA GLY A 77 12.20 5.04 -1.35
C GLY A 77 11.54 4.28 -2.49
N THR A 78 11.85 2.99 -2.55
CA THR A 78 11.22 2.06 -3.49
C THR A 78 10.66 0.84 -2.76
N TYR A 79 9.59 0.26 -3.31
CA TYR A 79 9.07 -1.03 -2.88
C TYR A 79 8.77 -1.93 -4.08
N GLU A 80 8.95 -3.24 -3.88
CA GLU A 80 8.68 -4.25 -4.89
C GLU A 80 7.46 -5.09 -4.51
N ILE A 81 6.54 -5.25 -5.45
CA ILE A 81 5.39 -6.15 -5.34
C ILE A 81 5.65 -7.38 -6.22
N ILE A 82 5.52 -8.57 -5.63
CA ILE A 82 5.70 -9.85 -6.33
C ILE A 82 4.47 -10.74 -6.10
N ILE A 83 3.80 -11.12 -7.20
CA ILE A 83 2.68 -12.08 -7.20
C ILE A 83 3.15 -13.50 -6.88
N SER A 84 2.43 -14.18 -5.98
CA SER A 84 2.56 -15.63 -5.80
C SER A 84 1.86 -16.33 -6.96
N LYS A 85 2.62 -17.01 -7.81
CA LYS A 85 2.05 -17.81 -8.90
C LYS A 85 1.33 -19.04 -8.33
N GLY A 86 0.23 -19.44 -8.98
CA GLY A 86 -0.32 -20.77 -8.77
C GLY A 86 0.62 -21.85 -9.30
N SER A 87 0.49 -23.07 -8.81
CA SER A 87 1.24 -24.20 -9.35
C SER A 87 0.57 -24.74 -10.60
N GLU A 88 1.36 -25.36 -11.47
CA GLU A 88 0.85 -26.10 -12.62
C GLU A 88 -0.03 -27.28 -12.15
N GLY A 89 -1.10 -27.56 -12.89
CA GLY A 89 -1.86 -28.78 -12.79
C GLY A 89 -1.07 -29.96 -13.34
N LYS A 90 -1.38 -31.16 -12.85
CA LYS A 90 -0.79 -32.42 -13.34
C LYS A 90 -1.89 -33.37 -13.78
N PHE A 91 -1.49 -34.48 -14.38
CA PHE A 91 -2.42 -35.58 -14.65
C PHE A 91 -3.14 -36.00 -13.35
N LEU A 92 -4.47 -35.93 -13.36
CA LEU A 92 -5.41 -36.23 -12.28
C LEU A 92 -5.30 -35.35 -11.01
N SER A 93 -4.58 -34.23 -11.06
CA SER A 93 -4.50 -33.31 -9.91
C SER A 93 -4.40 -31.86 -10.36
N SER A 94 -5.26 -30.99 -9.83
CA SER A 94 -5.17 -29.56 -10.12
C SER A 94 -4.02 -28.91 -9.37
N GLY A 95 -3.50 -27.83 -9.94
CA GLY A 95 -2.53 -26.98 -9.30
C GLY A 95 -3.13 -26.23 -8.11
N LYS A 96 -2.27 -25.83 -7.17
CA LYS A 96 -2.65 -25.01 -6.02
C LYS A 96 -2.66 -23.55 -6.42
N ASP A 97 -3.68 -22.81 -5.99
CA ASP A 97 -3.73 -21.37 -6.17
C ASP A 97 -2.57 -20.68 -5.42
N GLY A 98 -2.08 -19.60 -6.00
CA GLY A 98 -1.10 -18.73 -5.37
C GLY A 98 -1.68 -17.97 -4.19
N GLU A 99 -0.86 -17.70 -3.18
CA GLU A 99 -1.30 -17.02 -1.98
C GLU A 99 -1.59 -15.54 -2.20
N ASN A 100 -2.70 -15.06 -1.63
CA ASN A 100 -2.96 -13.62 -1.53
C ASN A 100 -2.01 -12.98 -0.52
N LYS A 101 -1.45 -11.83 -0.88
CA LYS A 101 -0.45 -11.10 -0.09
C LYS A 101 -1.00 -9.74 0.32
N TYR A 102 -0.78 -9.38 1.58
CA TYR A 102 -1.18 -8.11 2.16
C TYR A 102 0.07 -7.41 2.67
N ASN A 103 0.42 -6.31 2.02
CA ASN A 103 1.59 -5.50 2.32
C ASN A 103 1.15 -4.15 2.88
N SER A 104 1.96 -3.57 3.74
CA SER A 104 1.71 -2.31 4.44
C SER A 104 2.95 -1.44 4.37
N LEU A 105 2.81 -0.25 3.77
CA LEU A 105 3.78 0.83 3.84
C LEU A 105 3.36 1.79 4.95
N TYR A 106 4.23 1.95 5.95
CA TYR A 106 4.07 2.91 7.03
C TYR A 106 5.08 4.04 6.86
N LEU A 107 4.60 5.28 6.91
CA LEU A 107 5.41 6.49 6.74
C LEU A 107 5.44 7.26 8.06
N SER A 108 6.61 7.73 8.46
CA SER A 108 6.77 8.51 9.68
C SER A 108 7.85 9.56 9.54
N ARG A 109 7.87 10.53 10.47
CA ARG A 109 8.96 11.51 10.56
C ARG A 109 10.35 10.88 10.75
N ASP A 110 10.41 9.68 11.33
CA ASP A 110 11.67 9.01 11.64
C ASP A 110 12.11 8.10 10.47
N GLY A 111 11.22 7.87 9.49
CA GLY A 111 11.47 7.03 8.33
C GLY A 111 10.22 6.26 7.89
N HIS A 112 10.43 5.35 6.94
CA HIS A 112 9.36 4.48 6.45
C HIS A 112 9.68 3.02 6.76
N ASP A 113 8.63 2.23 6.98
CA ASP A 113 8.72 0.80 7.17
C ASP A 113 7.81 0.08 6.18
N PHE A 114 8.29 -1.05 5.66
CA PHE A 114 7.52 -1.90 4.76
C PHE A 114 7.31 -3.29 5.37
N PHE A 115 6.08 -3.58 5.74
CA PHE A 115 5.69 -4.85 6.34
C PHE A 115 4.88 -5.66 5.33
N ARG A 116 5.19 -6.93 5.11
CA ARG A 116 4.15 -7.89 4.74
C ARG A 116 3.49 -8.32 6.03
N LYS A 117 2.17 -8.53 6.03
CA LYS A 117 1.40 -9.03 7.18
C LYS A 117 1.79 -10.45 7.66
N SER A 118 2.98 -10.93 7.29
CA SER A 118 3.62 -12.17 7.74
C SER A 118 5.16 -12.17 7.62
N THR A 119 5.83 -11.11 7.12
CA THR A 119 7.30 -11.02 6.98
C THR A 119 7.75 -9.58 6.67
N GLU A 120 8.90 -9.11 7.15
CA GLU A 120 9.48 -7.83 6.68
C GLU A 120 9.98 -7.95 5.23
N ILE A 121 9.80 -6.90 4.41
CA ILE A 121 10.39 -6.80 3.07
C ILE A 121 11.44 -5.67 3.11
N LYS A 122 12.51 -5.81 2.32
CA LYS A 122 13.56 -4.81 2.22
C LYS A 122 13.02 -3.54 1.56
N SER A 123 13.00 -2.43 2.29
CA SER A 123 12.87 -1.08 1.74
C SER A 123 14.23 -0.37 1.79
N TYR A 124 14.45 0.57 0.86
CA TYR A 124 15.64 1.40 0.81
C TYR A 124 15.27 2.84 1.17
N GLN A 125 16.01 3.44 2.11
CA GLN A 125 15.71 4.77 2.65
C GLN A 125 16.84 5.76 2.37
N THR A 126 16.46 6.93 1.85
CA THR A 126 17.32 8.12 1.79
C THR A 126 16.56 9.31 2.38
N ARG A 127 17.20 10.08 3.26
CA ARG A 127 16.69 11.35 3.80
C ARG A 127 17.31 12.50 3.04
N SER A 128 16.50 13.46 2.56
CA SER A 128 16.99 14.68 1.91
C SER A 128 16.58 15.92 2.70
N ASN A 129 17.54 16.79 2.98
CA ASN A 129 17.31 18.10 3.62
C ASN A 129 16.91 19.19 2.62
N SER A 130 16.84 18.86 1.33
CA SER A 130 16.54 19.79 0.24
C SER A 130 15.67 19.08 -0.79
N VAL A 131 14.35 19.06 -0.56
CA VAL A 131 13.39 18.59 -1.57
C VAL A 131 12.79 19.83 -2.23
N PRO A 132 12.93 20.01 -3.56
CA PRO A 132 12.16 21.02 -4.28
C PRO A 132 10.68 20.63 -4.16
N TYR A 133 9.93 21.41 -3.38
CA TYR A 133 8.49 21.24 -3.23
C TYR A 133 7.79 21.50 -4.57
N ASN A 134 7.32 20.45 -5.25
CA ASN A 134 6.45 20.58 -6.42
C ASN A 134 5.02 20.14 -6.05
N SER A 135 4.12 21.11 -5.90
CA SER A 135 2.72 20.88 -5.50
C SER A 135 1.87 20.14 -6.54
N SER A 136 2.38 19.94 -7.76
CA SER A 136 1.58 19.51 -8.92
C SER A 136 1.36 17.99 -9.02
N LEU A 137 2.09 17.19 -8.24
CA LEU A 137 2.07 15.72 -8.33
C LEU A 137 1.45 15.04 -7.09
N LYS A 138 0.82 15.79 -6.19
CA LYS A 138 0.42 15.24 -4.88
C LYS A 138 -0.79 14.33 -4.94
N LYS A 139 -0.67 13.11 -4.39
CA LYS A 139 -1.83 12.32 -3.96
C LYS A 139 -2.41 12.98 -2.70
N THR A 140 -3.74 13.04 -2.61
CA THR A 140 -4.47 13.66 -1.50
C THR A 140 -4.83 12.62 -0.45
N TYR A 141 -4.86 13.01 0.82
CA TYR A 141 -5.13 12.10 1.93
C TYR A 141 -6.48 12.37 2.55
N VAL A 142 -7.20 11.28 2.88
CA VAL A 142 -8.37 11.33 3.76
C VAL A 142 -8.08 10.47 4.97
N GLY A 143 -7.51 11.10 6.00
CA GLY A 143 -7.41 10.51 7.34
C GLY A 143 -8.70 10.74 8.10
N LYS A 144 -9.45 9.68 8.41
CA LYS A 144 -10.38 9.71 9.53
C LYS A 144 -9.59 9.27 10.75
N LEU A 145 -9.17 10.21 11.58
CA LEU A 145 -8.76 9.91 12.94
C LEU A 145 -10.03 9.43 13.65
N GLU A 146 -10.22 8.11 13.74
CA GLU A 146 -11.19 7.57 14.69
C GLU A 146 -10.62 7.84 16.08
N SER A 147 -11.17 8.88 16.71
CA SER A 147 -10.88 9.22 18.08
C SER A 147 -11.34 8.06 18.97
N ASP A 148 -10.41 7.23 19.42
CA ASP A 148 -10.63 6.39 20.59
C ASP A 148 -10.74 7.33 21.80
N THR A 149 -11.96 7.76 22.09
CA THR A 149 -12.32 8.46 23.33
C THR A 149 -12.03 7.53 24.50
N SER A 150 -10.90 7.72 25.17
CA SER A 150 -10.70 7.23 26.53
C SER A 150 -10.87 8.40 27.49
N CYS A 151 -11.88 8.30 28.36
CA CYS A 151 -12.17 9.29 29.38
C CYS A 151 -11.11 9.18 30.49
N ILE A 152 -10.28 10.20 30.65
CA ILE A 152 -9.45 10.38 31.85
C ILE A 152 -9.91 11.67 32.53
N ASN A 153 -10.50 11.53 33.72
CA ASN A 153 -10.71 12.61 34.71
C ASN A 153 -11.47 13.87 34.23
N GLY A 154 -12.66 13.70 33.66
CA GLY A 154 -13.68 14.75 33.70
C GLY A 154 -13.41 16.02 32.88
N PHE A 155 -12.38 16.07 32.04
CA PHE A 155 -12.15 17.14 31.07
C PHE A 155 -12.43 16.65 29.66
N MET A 156 -13.52 17.15 29.06
CA MET A 156 -13.81 16.97 27.64
C MET A 156 -12.95 17.96 26.85
N ILE A 157 -11.79 17.53 26.37
CA ILE A 157 -11.03 18.27 25.36
C ILE A 157 -11.63 17.93 24.01
N VAL A 158 -12.50 18.80 23.50
CA VAL A 158 -12.93 18.78 22.11
C VAL A 158 -11.77 19.29 21.26
N ILE A 159 -10.93 18.39 20.75
CA ILE A 159 -9.99 18.74 19.70
C ILE A 159 -10.81 18.87 18.42
N ASN A 160 -11.14 20.13 18.09
CA ASN A 160 -11.95 20.49 16.95
C ASN A 160 -11.32 19.91 15.67
N SER A 161 -12.05 19.01 15.03
CA SER A 161 -11.68 18.37 13.76
C SER A 161 -11.67 19.42 12.65
N GLN A 162 -10.54 20.09 12.45
CA GLN A 162 -10.33 20.84 11.22
C GLN A 162 -10.09 19.83 10.09
N LYS A 163 -11.12 19.60 9.28
CA LYS A 163 -10.97 19.19 7.89
C LYS A 163 -10.00 20.19 7.24
N PHE A 164 -8.73 19.83 7.09
CA PHE A 164 -7.86 20.51 6.14
C PHE A 164 -8.28 20.08 4.74
N LEU A 165 -9.34 20.72 4.24
CA LEU A 165 -9.58 20.84 2.80
C LEU A 165 -8.54 21.85 2.32
N LEU A 166 -7.40 21.36 1.85
CA LEU A 166 -6.40 22.19 1.19
C LEU A 166 -6.96 22.60 -0.17
N LYS A 167 -7.81 23.63 -0.16
CA LYS A 167 -8.30 24.28 -1.37
C LYS A 167 -7.15 25.12 -1.90
N VAL A 168 -6.42 24.59 -2.89
CA VAL A 168 -5.44 25.36 -3.67
C VAL A 168 -6.22 26.47 -4.38
N LEU A 169 -6.19 27.67 -3.83
CA LEU A 169 -6.59 28.88 -4.54
C LEU A 169 -5.38 29.35 -5.31
N ASN A 170 -5.39 29.13 -6.62
CA ASN A 170 -4.49 29.83 -7.53
C ASN A 170 -4.86 31.32 -7.48
N GLN A 171 -3.92 32.15 -7.05
CA GLN A 171 -3.79 33.54 -7.46
C GLN A 171 -2.53 33.66 -8.30
#